data_AF-A0A8C6VES4-F1
#
_entry.id   AF-A0A8C6VES4-F1
#
_cell.length_a   1.000
_cell.length_b   1.000
_cell.length_c   1.000
_cell.angle_alpha   90.00
_cell.angle_beta   90.00
_cell.angle_gamma   90.00
#
_symmetry.space_group_name_H-M   'P 1'
#
loop_
_entity.id
_entity.type
_entity.pdbx_description
1 polymer ?
#
loop_
_entity_poly.entity_id
_entity_poly.type
_entity_poly.pdbx_seq_one_letter_code
_entity_poly.pdbx_strand_id
1 'polypeptide(L)' 'IWNHGEKPGLCPFIREKCRMLNPPNDCDYDFQCGGNLKCCEGICGRECLPPVYGMVCTEIMVL' A
#
# COMPACT_ATOMS: atom_id res chain seq x y z
N ILE A 1 10.18 19.04 6.82
CA ILE A 1 9.82 18.38 5.54
C ILE A 1 8.70 17.41 5.89
N TRP A 2 7.44 17.80 5.67
CA TRP A 2 6.29 16.98 6.05
C TRP A 2 5.76 16.27 4.80
N ASN A 3 5.61 14.95 4.89
CA ASN A 3 5.05 14.09 3.84
C ASN A 3 3.56 14.40 3.67
N HIS A 4 3.22 15.37 2.82
CA HIS A 4 1.84 15.68 2.43
C HIS A 4 1.22 14.64 1.46
N GLY A 5 1.93 13.54 1.22
CA GLY A 5 1.55 12.50 0.26
C GLY A 5 1.13 11.16 0.88
N GLU A 6 1.02 11.04 2.20
CA GLU A 6 0.55 9.82 2.87
C GLU A 6 -0.91 9.95 3.31
N LYS A 7 -1.75 9.00 2.89
CA LYS A 7 -3.13 8.85 3.35
C LYS A 7 -3.23 7.87 4.53
N PRO A 8 -4.25 8.02 5.40
CA PRO A 8 -4.46 7.13 6.56
C PRO A 8 -4.63 5.66 6.18
N GLY A 9 -4.16 4.77 7.04
CA GLY A 9 -4.22 3.31 6.88
C GLY A 9 -2.93 2.71 6.32
N LEU A 10 -2.87 1.39 6.27
CA LEU A 10 -1.71 0.63 5.79
C LEU A 10 -1.99 0.01 4.43
N CYS A 11 -0.93 -0.25 3.65
CA CYS A 11 -1.03 -1.06 2.45
C CYS A 11 -1.38 -2.52 2.80
N PRO A 12 -2.25 -3.19 2.02
CA PRO A 12 -2.48 -4.61 2.19
C PRO A 12 -1.21 -5.41 1.90
N PHE A 13 -1.01 -6.51 2.64
CA PHE A 13 0.08 -7.45 2.36
C PHE A 13 -0.30 -8.39 1.22
N ILE A 14 0.40 -8.27 0.09
CA ILE A 14 0.19 -9.10 -1.10
C ILE A 14 1.35 -10.11 -1.21
N ARG A 15 1.05 -11.39 -1.03
CA ARG A 15 2.06 -12.47 -1.06
C ARG A 15 2.50 -12.84 -2.49
N GLU A 16 1.57 -12.82 -3.43
CA GLU A 16 1.82 -13.23 -4.81
C GLU A 16 2.43 -12.09 -5.63
N LYS A 17 3.40 -12.41 -6.48
CA LYS A 17 4.06 -11.46 -7.38
C LYS A 17 4.17 -12.01 -8.79
N CYS A 18 3.98 -11.16 -9.79
CA CYS A 18 4.20 -11.52 -11.18
C CYS A 18 5.69 -11.76 -11.46
N ARG A 19 5.98 -12.57 -12.48
CA ARG A 19 7.36 -12.83 -12.93
C ARG A 19 7.85 -11.79 -13.93
N MET A 20 7.76 -10.52 -13.56
CA MET A 20 8.32 -9.40 -14.33
C MET A 20 9.46 -8.77 -13.56
N LEU A 21 10.59 -8.52 -14.21
CA LEU A 21 11.75 -7.91 -13.56
C LEU A 21 11.48 -6.46 -13.14
N ASN A 22 10.80 -5.70 -14.01
CA ASN A 22 10.43 -4.30 -13.79
C ASN A 22 8.95 -4.12 -14.14
N PRO A 23 8.03 -4.48 -13.22
CA PRO A 23 6.62 -4.25 -13.45
C PRO A 23 6.32 -2.73 -13.53
N PRO A 24 5.37 -2.32 -14.37
CA PRO A 24 4.96 -0.93 -14.44
C PRO A 24 4.29 -0.50 -13.12
N ASN A 25 4.46 0.78 -12.77
CA ASN A 25 3.78 1.38 -11.63
C ASN A 25 2.69 2.33 -12.13
N ASP A 26 1.47 2.16 -11.64
CA ASP A 26 0.35 3.06 -11.93
C ASP A 26 0.36 4.30 -11.03
N CYS A 27 1.10 4.24 -9.93
CA CYS A 27 1.28 5.33 -8.98
C CYS A 27 2.67 5.26 -8.32
N ASP A 28 3.11 6.40 -7.78
CA ASP A 28 4.31 6.49 -6.95
C ASP A 28 4.02 6.95 -5.51
N TYR A 29 2.91 7.67 -5.31
CA TYR A 29 2.49 8.28 -4.05
C TYR A 29 0.96 8.22 -3.87
N ASP A 30 0.47 8.26 -2.61
CA ASP A 30 -0.97 8.12 -2.34
C ASP A 30 -1.81 9.26 -2.96
N PHE A 31 -1.24 10.48 -3.09
CA PHE A 31 -1.96 11.62 -3.66
C PHE A 31 -2.35 11.42 -5.13
N GLN A 32 -1.67 10.52 -5.85
CA GLN A 32 -2.02 10.15 -7.23
C GLN A 32 -3.24 9.24 -7.29
N CYS A 33 -3.59 8.57 -6.18
CA CYS A 33 -4.74 7.70 -6.10
C CYS A 33 -6.01 8.48 -5.75
N GLY A 34 -7.14 8.10 -6.32
CA GLY A 34 -8.43 8.72 -6.02
C GLY A 34 -8.94 8.40 -4.60
N GLY A 35 -9.69 9.32 -3.99
CA GLY A 35 -10.34 9.10 -2.70
C GLY A 35 -9.36 8.72 -1.59
N ASN A 36 -9.70 7.68 -0.82
CA ASN A 36 -8.88 7.15 0.28
C ASN A 36 -7.89 6.04 -0.15
N LEU A 37 -7.79 5.72 -1.44
CA LEU A 37 -6.88 4.69 -1.94
C LEU A 37 -5.41 5.09 -1.73
N LYS A 38 -4.57 4.11 -1.37
CA LYS A 38 -3.12 4.28 -1.17
C LYS A 38 -2.35 3.69 -2.33
N CYS A 39 -1.18 4.24 -2.62
CA CYS A 39 -0.26 3.68 -3.59
C CYS A 39 0.56 2.57 -2.94
N CYS A 40 0.28 1.33 -3.31
CA CYS A 40 0.78 0.14 -2.62
C CYS A 40 1.40 -0.85 -3.59
N GLU A 41 2.27 -1.72 -3.08
CA GLU A 41 2.82 -2.80 -3.88
C GLU A 41 1.77 -3.89 -4.13
N GLY A 42 1.32 -3.99 -5.39
CA GLY A 42 0.35 -4.95 -5.86
C GLY A 42 0.96 -6.28 -6.29
N ILE A 43 0.23 -7.05 -7.09
CA ILE A 43 0.75 -8.30 -7.67
C ILE A 43 1.83 -8.02 -8.71
N CYS A 44 1.69 -6.94 -9.48
CA CYS A 44 2.60 -6.64 -10.59
C CYS A 44 2.91 -5.16 -10.69
N GLY A 45 3.65 -4.64 -9.70
CA GLY A 45 4.02 -3.23 -9.61
C GLY A 45 3.19 -2.48 -8.57
N ARG A 46 3.27 -1.15 -8.56
CA ARG A 46 2.48 -0.31 -7.66
C ARG A 46 1.13 0.04 -8.25
N GLU A 47 0.08 -0.11 -7.45
CA GLU A 47 -1.30 0.18 -7.84
C GLU A 47 -2.06 0.84 -6.67
N CYS A 48 -3.19 1.49 -7.00
CA CYS A 48 -4.02 2.15 -6.01
C CYS A 48 -4.95 1.15 -5.31
N LEU A 49 -4.64 0.81 -4.06
CA LEU A 49 -5.38 -0.20 -3.29
C LEU A 49 -6.15 0.43 -2.11
N PRO A 50 -7.28 -0.18 -1.71
CA PRO A 50 -7.95 0.19 -0.47
C PRO A 50 -7.02 0.01 0.74
N PRO A 51 -6.98 0.97 1.67
CA PRO A 51 -6.21 0.86 2.89
C PRO A 51 -6.78 -0.19 3.84
N VAL A 52 -5.92 -0.85 4.59
CA VAL A 52 -6.29 -1.69 5.73
C VAL A 52 -6.21 -0.86 7.01
N TYR A 53 -7.26 -0.93 7.82
CA TYR A 53 -7.36 -0.27 9.12
C TYR A 53 -7.42 -1.36 10.20
N GLY A 54 -6.35 -1.53 10.98
CA GLY A 54 -6.25 -2.60 11.99
C GLY A 54 -4.85 -2.69 12.62
N MET A 55 -4.78 -3.31 13.80
CA MET A 55 -3.61 -3.40 14.66
C MET A 55 -2.42 -4.08 13.96
N VAL A 56 -1.26 -3.41 13.95
CA VAL A 56 0.01 -4.01 13.52
C VAL A 56 0.30 -5.16 14.48
N CYS A 57 0.40 -6.41 14.01
CA CYS A 57 0.73 -7.58 14.83
C CYS A 57 2.18 -7.58 15.35
N THR A 58 2.79 -6.40 15.58
CA THR A 58 4.20 -6.29 15.98
C THR A 58 4.41 -6.02 17.45
N GLU A 59 3.37 -5.83 18.26
CA GLU A 59 3.49 -5.85 19.71
C GLU A 59 2.35 -6.67 20.29
N ILE A 60 2.70 -7.80 20.90
CA ILE A 60 1.87 -8.79 21.59
C ILE A 60 0.54 -8.21 22.09
N MET A 61 -0.59 -8.66 21.52
CA MET A 61 -1.84 -8.80 22.26
C MET A 61 -2.20 -10.28 22.30
N VAL A 62 -1.69 -10.95 23.35
CA VAL A 62 -2.37 -12.11 23.93
C VAL A 62 -3.72 -11.60 24.44
N LEU A 63 -4.82 -12.17 23.93
CA LEU A 63 -6.03 -12.30 24.74
C LEU A 63 -5.90 -13.58 25.58
#